data_AF-A0A854QCY2-F1
#
_entry.id   AF-A0A854QCY2-F1
#
_cell.length_a   1.000
_cell.length_b   1.000
_cell.length_c   1.000
_cell.angle_alpha   90.00
_cell.angle_beta   90.00
_cell.angle_gamma   90.00
#
_symmetry.space_group_name_H-M   'P 1'
#
loop_
_entity.id
_entity.type
_entity.pdbx_description
1 polymer ?
#
loop_
_entity_poly.entity_id
_entity_poly.type
_entity_poly.pdbx_seq_one_letter_code
_entity_poly.pdbx_strand_id
1 'polypeptide(L)'
;MPSATDQTLENQNEEELNSLHSKIKSLRSVTIDILDDANRQNDQLDRTTNTFSSFASSLFSTSRHHSRSVAANSALRQYRVIAYIVMGVVVFWLVMKVWRSGPGPTAPAATPHEGEY
;
A
#
# COMPACT_ATOMS: atom_id res chain seq x y z
N MET A 1 26.35 -80.04 -14.15
CA MET A 1 27.12 -78.81 -14.45
C MET A 1 26.10 -77.76 -14.84
N PRO A 2 25.96 -76.66 -14.08
CA PRO A 2 25.05 -75.58 -14.47
C PRO A 2 25.45 -75.06 -15.86
N SER A 3 24.47 -74.89 -16.74
CA SER A 3 24.73 -74.48 -18.12
C SER A 3 25.19 -73.01 -18.13
N ALA A 4 26.01 -72.61 -19.11
CA ALA A 4 26.46 -71.21 -19.23
C ALA A 4 25.27 -70.22 -19.28
N THR A 5 24.14 -70.69 -19.80
CA THR A 5 22.84 -70.00 -19.81
C THR A 5 22.25 -69.79 -18.42
N ASP A 6 22.34 -70.76 -17.50
CA ASP A 6 21.85 -70.61 -16.12
C ASP A 6 22.64 -69.53 -15.37
N GLN A 7 23.97 -69.52 -15.52
CA GLN A 7 24.84 -68.51 -14.90
C GLN A 7 24.53 -67.10 -15.41
N THR A 8 24.23 -66.94 -16.71
CA THR A 8 23.83 -65.64 -17.25
C THR A 8 22.45 -65.17 -16.76
N LEU A 9 21.50 -66.09 -16.55
CA LEU A 9 20.17 -65.74 -16.02
C LEU A 9 20.23 -65.38 -14.54
N GLU A 10 21.06 -66.05 -13.76
CA GLU A 10 21.27 -65.77 -12.35
C GLU A 10 21.93 -64.39 -12.15
N ASN A 11 22.98 -64.10 -12.93
CA ASN A 11 23.63 -62.78 -12.92
C ASN A 11 22.67 -61.64 -13.32
N GLN A 12 21.78 -61.87 -14.30
CA GLN A 12 20.77 -60.88 -14.70
C GLN A 12 19.73 -60.66 -13.59
N ASN A 13 19.31 -61.73 -12.93
CA ASN A 13 18.35 -61.65 -11.84
C ASN A 13 18.91 -60.85 -10.66
N GLU A 14 20.19 -61.05 -10.32
CA GLU A 14 20.88 -60.27 -9.29
C GLU A 14 21.01 -58.78 -9.65
N GLU A 15 21.26 -58.45 -10.92
CA GLU A 15 21.26 -57.05 -11.39
C GLU A 15 19.88 -56.40 -11.28
N GLU A 16 18.82 -57.11 -11.68
CA GLU A 16 17.44 -56.62 -11.54
C GLU A 16 17.01 -56.48 -10.08
N LEU A 17 17.38 -57.44 -9.21
CA LEU A 17 17.13 -57.38 -7.77
C LEU A 17 17.83 -56.17 -7.13
N ASN A 18 19.09 -55.92 -7.48
CA ASN A 18 19.84 -54.75 -7.00
C ASN A 18 19.21 -53.43 -7.51
N SER A 19 18.76 -53.40 -8.75
CA SER A 19 18.04 -52.26 -9.33
C SER A 19 16.72 -52.01 -8.60
N LEU A 20 15.95 -53.06 -8.31
CA LEU A 20 14.68 -52.95 -7.58
C LEU A 20 14.91 -52.49 -6.13
N HIS A 21 15.89 -53.06 -5.44
CA HIS A 21 16.29 -52.62 -4.09
C HIS A 21 16.71 -51.15 -4.07
N SER A 22 17.49 -50.71 -5.06
CA SER A 22 17.89 -49.31 -5.22
C SER A 22 16.68 -48.39 -5.42
N LYS A 23 15.73 -48.78 -6.27
CA LYS A 23 14.47 -48.04 -6.49
C LYS A 23 13.62 -47.97 -5.23
N ILE A 24 13.49 -49.06 -4.48
CA ILE A 24 12.75 -49.10 -3.21
C ILE A 24 13.41 -48.18 -2.17
N LYS A 25 14.74 -48.22 -2.06
CA LYS A 25 15.49 -47.31 -1.18
C LYS A 25 15.29 -45.85 -1.56
N SER A 26 15.27 -45.55 -2.85
CA SER A 26 15.00 -44.20 -3.37
C SER A 26 13.57 -43.74 -3.03
N LEU A 27 12.56 -44.55 -3.32
CA LEU A 27 11.16 -44.24 -2.96
C LEU A 27 10.99 -44.05 -1.45
N ARG A 28 11.63 -44.89 -0.63
CA ARG A 28 11.66 -44.76 0.82
C ARG A 28 12.31 -43.44 1.25
N SER A 29 13.45 -43.06 0.65
CA SER A 29 14.10 -41.77 0.93
C SER A 29 13.16 -40.62 0.65
N VAL A 30 12.60 -40.56 -0.56
CA VAL A 30 11.67 -39.50 -0.97
C VAL A 30 10.45 -39.43 -0.05
N THR A 31 9.94 -40.58 0.41
CA THR A 31 8.81 -40.62 1.35
C THR A 31 9.17 -40.04 2.72
N ILE A 32 10.36 -40.36 3.23
CA ILE A 32 10.86 -39.80 4.49
C ILE A 32 11.11 -38.30 4.34
N ASP A 33 11.71 -37.88 3.22
CA ASP A 33 12.01 -36.48 2.92
C ASP A 33 10.73 -35.64 2.82
N ILE A 34 9.66 -36.16 2.17
CA ILE A 34 8.35 -35.51 2.11
C ILE A 34 7.69 -35.41 3.49
N LEU A 35 7.83 -36.45 4.33
CA LEU A 35 7.26 -36.44 5.69
C LEU A 35 7.98 -35.43 6.60
N ASP A 36 9.31 -35.36 6.53
CA ASP A 36 10.09 -34.37 7.29
C ASP A 36 9.79 -32.94 6.81
N ASP A 37 9.65 -32.74 5.50
CA ASP A 37 9.31 -31.44 4.92
C ASP A 37 7.88 -31.00 5.30
N ALA A 38 6.90 -31.91 5.26
CA ALA A 38 5.54 -31.62 5.72
C ALA A 38 5.48 -31.25 7.22
N ASN A 39 6.31 -31.89 8.06
CA ASN A 39 6.43 -31.54 9.47
C ASN A 39 7.10 -30.16 9.68
N ARG A 40 8.16 -29.84 8.92
CA ARG A 40 8.80 -28.51 8.96
C ARG A 40 7.90 -27.40 8.42
N GLN A 41 7.04 -27.69 7.45
CA GLN A 41 6.11 -26.73 6.88
C GLN A 41 5.00 -26.32 7.87
N ASN A 42 4.63 -27.16 8.84
CA ASN A 42 3.69 -26.78 9.90
C ASN A 42 4.22 -25.59 10.72
N ASP A 43 5.51 -25.59 11.08
CA ASP A 43 6.14 -24.47 11.81
C ASP A 43 6.17 -23.17 10.99
N GLN A 44 6.24 -23.29 9.65
CA GLN A 44 6.18 -22.13 8.75
C GLN A 44 4.76 -21.59 8.59
N LEU A 45 3.74 -22.45 8.65
CA LEU A 45 2.34 -22.05 8.60
C LEU A 45 1.96 -21.21 9.83
N ASP A 46 2.41 -21.62 11.01
CA ASP A 46 2.19 -20.85 12.25
C ASP A 46 2.90 -19.50 12.24
N ARG A 47 4.13 -19.43 11.73
CA ARG A 47 4.85 -18.15 11.55
C ARG A 47 4.14 -17.23 10.56
N THR A 48 3.57 -17.78 9.50
CA THR A 48 2.81 -17.02 8.49
C THR A 48 1.50 -16.50 9.06
N THR A 49 0.76 -17.32 9.80
CA THR A 49 -0.45 -16.93 10.54
C THR A 49 -0.17 -15.78 11.51
N ASN A 50 0.92 -15.88 12.30
CA ASN A 50 1.31 -14.84 13.24
C ASN A 50 1.72 -13.55 12.54
N THR A 51 2.43 -13.64 11.41
CA THR A 51 2.83 -12.48 10.60
C THR A 51 1.62 -11.80 9.97
N PHE A 52 0.68 -12.56 9.41
CA PHE A 52 -0.54 -12.03 8.81
C PHE A 52 -1.45 -11.38 9.86
N SER A 53 -1.61 -12.02 11.02
CA SER A 53 -2.36 -11.46 12.16
C SER A 53 -1.75 -10.15 12.67
N SER A 54 -0.41 -10.09 12.76
CA SER A 54 0.32 -8.88 13.16
C SER A 54 0.20 -7.76 12.12
N PHE A 55 0.26 -8.11 10.83
CA PHE A 55 0.06 -7.17 9.73
C PHE A 55 -1.37 -6.63 9.68
N ALA A 56 -2.38 -7.50 9.79
CA ALA A 56 -3.79 -7.13 9.85
C ALA A 56 -4.07 -6.23 11.06
N SER A 57 -3.53 -6.57 12.23
CA SER A 57 -3.66 -5.73 13.44
C SER A 57 -3.00 -4.36 13.27
N SER A 58 -1.82 -4.30 12.64
CA SER A 58 -1.13 -3.04 12.33
C SER A 58 -1.88 -2.21 11.29
N LEU A 59 -2.48 -2.85 10.29
CA LEU A 59 -3.35 -2.23 9.29
C LEU A 59 -4.63 -1.67 9.92
N PHE A 60 -5.31 -2.44 10.78
CA PHE A 60 -6.51 -1.96 11.47
C PHE A 60 -6.19 -0.84 12.45
N SER A 61 -5.07 -0.91 13.17
CA SER A 61 -4.58 0.17 14.03
C SER A 61 -4.31 1.44 13.23
N THR A 62 -3.58 1.32 12.11
CA THR A 62 -3.29 2.42 11.18
C THR A 62 -4.56 2.99 10.57
N SER A 63 -5.47 2.15 10.10
CA SER A 63 -6.75 2.54 9.50
C SER A 63 -7.66 3.27 10.49
N ARG A 64 -7.70 2.81 11.75
CA ARG A 64 -8.50 3.44 12.82
C ARG A 64 -7.89 4.74 13.31
N HIS A 65 -6.56 4.85 13.33
CA HIS A 65 -5.88 6.12 13.61
C HIS A 65 -5.99 7.09 12.43
N HIS A 66 -5.94 6.60 11.18
CA HIS A 66 -6.13 7.38 9.97
C HIS A 66 -7.57 7.90 9.86
N SER A 67 -8.58 7.06 10.12
CA SER A 67 -9.98 7.49 10.10
C SER A 67 -10.26 8.50 11.19
N ARG A 68 -9.65 8.35 12.38
CA ARG A 68 -9.75 9.34 13.47
C ARG A 68 -8.92 10.58 13.20
N SER A 69 -7.74 10.51 12.61
CA SER A 69 -6.93 11.69 12.30
C SER A 69 -7.57 12.51 11.18
N VAL A 70 -8.21 11.84 10.21
CA VAL A 70 -9.00 12.48 9.16
C VAL A 70 -10.31 13.05 9.73
N ALA A 71 -11.03 12.33 10.59
CA ALA A 71 -12.30 12.78 11.15
C ALA A 71 -12.16 13.82 12.29
N ALA A 72 -11.14 13.71 13.14
CA ALA A 72 -10.94 14.60 14.29
C ALA A 72 -10.26 15.92 13.92
N ASN A 73 -9.49 15.97 12.82
CA ASN A 73 -8.90 17.22 12.32
C ASN A 73 -9.72 17.90 11.23
N SER A 74 -10.76 17.28 10.66
CA SER A 74 -11.50 17.88 9.56
C SER A 74 -12.33 19.06 10.02
N ALA A 75 -13.25 18.91 10.99
CA ALA A 75 -14.26 19.95 11.26
C ALA A 75 -13.68 21.33 11.63
N LEU A 76 -12.75 21.39 12.59
CA LEU A 76 -12.18 22.67 13.05
C LEU A 76 -11.15 23.25 12.08
N ARG A 77 -10.34 22.41 11.43
CA ARG A 77 -9.35 22.89 10.43
C ARG A 77 -10.05 23.32 9.14
N GLN A 78 -11.10 22.61 8.73
CA GLN A 78 -11.91 22.92 7.56
C GLN A 78 -12.66 24.24 7.73
N TYR A 79 -13.24 24.51 8.90
CA TYR A 79 -13.88 25.81 9.16
C TYR A 79 -12.89 26.98 9.07
N ARG A 80 -11.67 26.81 9.60
CA ARG A 80 -10.61 27.82 9.51
C ARG A 80 -10.16 28.06 8.06
N VAL A 81 -9.99 27.00 7.27
CA VAL A 81 -9.62 27.11 5.84
C VAL A 81 -10.72 27.82 5.05
N ILE A 82 -11.99 27.47 5.26
CA ILE A 82 -13.13 28.13 4.61
C ILE A 82 -13.17 29.62 4.97
N ALA A 83 -12.98 29.96 6.25
CA ALA A 83 -12.96 31.35 6.70
C ALA A 83 -11.83 32.17 6.03
N TYR A 84 -10.63 31.61 5.87
CA TYR A 84 -9.53 32.30 5.16
C TYR A 84 -9.82 32.51 3.67
N ILE A 85 -10.41 31.52 2.99
CA ILE A 85 -10.79 31.65 1.57
C ILE A 85 -11.84 32.76 1.41
N VAL A 86 -12.89 32.74 2.24
CA VAL A 86 -13.95 33.77 2.20
C VAL A 86 -13.38 35.15 2.50
N MET A 87 -12.52 35.28 3.52
CA MET A 87 -11.88 36.55 3.86
C MET A 87 -10.99 37.06 2.73
N GLY A 88 -10.22 36.18 2.08
CA GLY A 88 -9.40 36.54 0.92
C GLY A 88 -10.23 37.07 -0.26
N VAL A 89 -11.36 36.45 -0.57
CA VAL A 89 -12.28 36.91 -1.63
C VAL A 89 -12.88 38.28 -1.30
N VAL A 90 -13.32 38.49 -0.05
CA VAL A 90 -13.90 39.77 0.39
C VAL A 90 -12.87 40.89 0.33
N VAL A 91 -11.65 40.66 0.81
CA VAL A 91 -10.55 41.64 0.76
C VAL A 91 -10.20 41.98 -0.69
N PHE A 92 -10.06 40.97 -1.55
CA PHE A 92 -9.79 41.17 -2.98
C PHE A 92 -10.89 41.99 -3.67
N TRP A 93 -12.16 41.70 -3.36
CA TRP A 93 -13.30 42.46 -3.89
C TRP A 93 -13.28 43.92 -3.43
N LEU A 94 -13.00 44.19 -2.15
CA LEU A 94 -12.91 45.56 -1.62
C LEU A 94 -11.77 46.34 -2.27
N VAL A 95 -10.59 45.72 -2.46
CA VAL A 95 -9.46 46.34 -3.14
C VAL A 95 -9.83 46.72 -4.58
N MET A 96 -10.46 45.82 -5.33
CA MET A 96 -10.93 46.12 -6.69
C MET A 96 -12.01 47.21 -6.71
N LYS A 97 -12.92 47.21 -5.73
CA LYS A 97 -13.99 48.21 -5.60
C LYS A 97 -13.42 49.61 -5.34
N VAL A 98 -12.49 49.73 -4.41
CA VAL A 98 -11.81 50.99 -4.07
C VAL A 98 -10.98 51.50 -5.25
N TRP A 99 -10.20 50.62 -5.89
CA TRP A 99 -9.39 51.00 -7.06
C TRP A 99 -10.24 51.47 -8.24
N ARG A 100 -11.44 50.89 -8.43
CA ARG A 100 -12.40 51.32 -9.46
C ARG A 100 -13.20 52.58 -9.07
N SER A 101 -13.14 53.02 -7.82
CA SER A 101 -13.89 54.19 -7.31
C SER A 101 -13.01 55.42 -7.11
N GLY A 102 -11.91 55.57 -7.87
CA GLY A 102 -11.02 56.72 -7.82
C GLY A 102 -11.78 58.07 -7.92
N PRO A 103 -11.23 59.16 -7.34
CA PRO A 103 -11.99 60.38 -7.09
C PRO A 103 -12.47 61.00 -8.40
N GLY A 104 -13.77 61.29 -8.48
CA GLY A 104 -14.36 62.01 -9.62
C GLY A 104 -13.75 63.41 -9.77
N PRO A 105 -13.80 64.01 -10.97
CA PRO A 105 -13.19 65.31 -11.23
C PRO A 105 -13.82 66.36 -10.31
N THR A 106 -13.03 66.96 -9.42
CA THR A 106 -13.43 68.18 -8.72
C THR A 106 -13.41 69.31 -9.75
N ALA A 107 -14.60 69.71 -10.20
CA ALA A 107 -14.76 70.88 -11.07
C ALA A 107 -14.16 72.11 -10.37
N PRO A 108 -13.26 72.87 -11.01
CA PRO A 108 -12.72 74.09 -10.44
C PRO A 108 -13.84 75.13 -10.31
N ALA A 109 -13.90 75.76 -9.13
CA ALA A 109 -14.82 76.84 -8.82
C ALA A 109 -14.73 77.95 -9.88
N ALA A 110 -15.83 78.19 -10.59
CA ALA A 110 -15.96 79.33 -11.49
C ALA A 110 -15.87 80.62 -10.64
N THR A 111 -14.83 81.39 -10.91
CA THR A 111 -14.57 82.73 -10.38
C THR A 111 -15.73 83.68 -10.66
N PRO A 112 -16.18 84.51 -9.70
CA PRO A 112 -17.14 85.56 -9.98
C PRO A 112 -16.44 86.67 -10.78
N HIS A 113 -16.92 86.96 -11.98
CA HIS A 113 -16.50 88.14 -12.72
C HIS A 113 -17.17 89.37 -12.10
N GLU A 114 -16.39 90.12 -11.32
CA GLU A 114 -16.64 91.53 -10.98
C GLU A 114 -16.46 92.42 -12.21
N GLY A 115 -17.35 93.40 -12.40
CA GLY A 115 -17.21 94.56 -13.30
C GLY A 115 -17.24 94.21 -14.80
N GLU A 116 -17.78 95.01 -15.72
CA GLU A 116 -17.91 96.45 -15.78
C GLU A 116 -18.94 96.83 -16.87
N TYR A 117 -19.63 97.97 -16.65
CA TYR A 117 -20.45 98.82 -17.54
C TYR A 117 -21.74 98.26 -18.16
#